data_AF-A0A9N9AH61-F1
#
_entry.id   AF-A0A9N9AH61-F1
#
_cell.length_a   1.000
_cell.length_b   1.000
_cell.length_c   1.000
_cell.angle_alpha   90.00
_cell.angle_beta   90.00
_cell.angle_gamma   90.00
#
_symmetry.space_group_name_H-M   'P 1'
#
loop_
_entity.id
_entity.type
_entity.pdbx_description
1 polymer ?
#
loop_
_entity_poly.entity_id
_entity_poly.type
_entity_poly.pdbx_seq_one_letter_code
_entity_poly.pdbx_strand_id
1 'polypeptide(L)'
;MKLLIIPVVEEKFSFKKLNYFNPKSEFDIDWCLDLQGFLTRKKFRGRLEEINQHIINVPLISRRINSFTNWSYGITTVIMFAIVFGTLSTGFSSTGPIVSIVLELLASIGYFAVKAIVKDVRDRRAKLFTKTLNTLLKRYNTKDYPIANWKLVWRSVMTHYDLKMSSTSDGNISGKATPKYIEQAEIILEIHDTLSDL
;
A
#
# COMPACT_ATOMS: atom_id res chain seq x y z
N MET A 1 -24.37 19.11 6.62
CA MET A 1 -23.13 18.36 6.98
C MET A 1 -22.25 18.28 5.74
N LYS A 2 -20.99 18.74 5.83
CA LYS A 2 -20.02 18.68 4.72
C LYS A 2 -18.93 17.65 5.02
N LEU A 3 -18.43 16.97 3.99
CA LEU A 3 -17.40 15.94 4.10
C LEU A 3 -16.21 16.30 3.22
N LEU A 4 -15.02 16.39 3.81
CA LEU A 4 -13.77 16.52 3.07
C LEU A 4 -12.97 15.21 3.20
N ILE A 5 -12.59 14.63 2.06
CA ILE A 5 -11.80 13.39 2.00
C ILE A 5 -10.37 13.76 1.63
N ILE A 6 -9.42 13.38 2.48
CA ILE A 6 -8.00 13.65 2.31
C ILE A 6 -7.30 12.30 2.11
N PRO A 7 -6.96 11.92 0.87
CA PRO A 7 -6.29 10.66 0.60
C PRO A 7 -4.82 10.72 1.03
N VAL A 8 -4.27 9.59 1.49
CA VAL A 8 -2.82 9.45 1.63
C VAL A 8 -2.20 9.26 0.24
N VAL A 9 -1.24 10.10 -0.12
CA VAL A 9 -0.49 10.03 -1.36
C VAL A 9 0.84 9.33 -1.07
N GLU A 10 1.13 8.26 -1.82
CA GLU A 10 2.45 7.63 -1.81
C GLU A 10 3.32 8.21 -2.95
N GLU A 11 4.54 8.67 -2.64
CA GLU A 11 5.46 9.23 -3.63
C GLU A 11 5.74 8.19 -4.74
N LYS A 12 5.61 8.59 -6.01
CA LYS A 12 5.91 7.70 -7.15
C LYS A 12 7.41 7.35 -7.12
N PHE A 13 7.68 6.05 -7.07
CA PHE A 13 9.03 5.47 -7.10
C PHE A 13 9.91 6.06 -8.20
N SER A 14 11.13 6.44 -7.82
CA SER A 14 12.25 6.61 -8.73
C SER A 14 13.27 5.52 -8.38
N PHE A 15 13.77 4.78 -9.38
CA PHE A 15 14.73 3.66 -9.21
C PHE A 15 15.97 4.04 -8.37
N LYS A 16 16.26 5.34 -8.23
CA LYS A 16 17.34 5.89 -7.40
C LYS A 16 17.14 5.77 -5.89
N LYS A 17 15.92 5.55 -5.38
CA LYS A 17 15.61 5.50 -3.93
C LYS A 17 15.13 4.09 -3.53
N LEU A 18 16.06 3.22 -3.09
CA LEU A 18 15.82 1.82 -2.67
C LEU A 18 15.09 1.66 -1.30
N ASN A 19 14.19 2.57 -0.89
CA ASN A 19 13.52 2.48 0.42
C ASN A 19 12.15 1.77 0.34
N TYR A 20 12.18 0.47 0.08
CA TYR A 20 10.96 -0.35 -0.06
C TYR A 20 10.11 -0.40 1.21
N PHE A 21 10.76 -0.47 2.37
CA PHE A 21 10.10 -0.55 3.68
C PHE A 21 9.78 0.81 4.29
N ASN A 22 10.10 1.91 3.61
CA ASN A 22 9.83 3.25 4.12
C ASN A 22 9.46 4.20 2.97
N PRO A 23 8.31 3.97 2.30
CA PRO A 23 7.82 4.90 1.29
C PRO A 23 7.43 6.21 1.97
N LYS A 24 7.67 7.34 1.30
CA LYS A 24 7.09 8.61 1.72
C LYS A 24 5.58 8.57 1.43
N SER A 25 4.79 8.69 2.49
CA SER A 25 3.34 8.78 2.45
C SER A 25 2.92 10.06 3.17
N GLU A 26 2.19 10.94 2.48
CA GLU A 26 1.69 12.19 3.05
C GLU A 26 0.23 12.41 2.69
N PHE A 27 -0.54 12.98 3.61
CA PHE A 27 -1.86 13.48 3.30
C PHE A 27 -1.71 14.85 2.65
N ASP A 28 -2.20 14.96 1.42
CA ASP A 28 -2.10 16.20 0.65
C ASP A 28 -3.46 16.57 0.06
N ILE A 29 -3.87 17.80 0.32
CA ILE A 29 -5.08 18.40 -0.25
C ILE A 29 -4.97 19.92 -0.21
N ASP A 30 -5.42 20.53 -1.30
CA ASP A 30 -5.56 21.97 -1.36
C ASP A 30 -6.69 22.47 -0.46
N TRP A 31 -6.56 23.73 -0.02
CA TRP A 31 -7.59 24.40 0.75
C TRP A 31 -8.90 24.48 -0.02
N CYS A 32 -10.01 24.04 0.58
CA CYS A 32 -11.35 24.16 0.01
C CYS A 32 -12.15 25.31 0.66
N LEU A 33 -12.90 26.07 -0.15
CA LEU A 33 -13.81 27.12 0.33
C LEU A 33 -14.90 26.56 1.28
N ASP A 34 -15.23 25.28 1.17
CA ASP A 34 -16.19 24.63 2.06
C ASP A 34 -15.78 24.60 3.54
N LEU A 35 -14.49 24.77 3.83
CA LEU A 35 -13.94 24.87 5.18
C LEU A 35 -14.08 26.28 5.77
N GLN A 36 -14.38 27.28 4.94
CA GLN A 36 -14.49 28.67 5.34
C GLN A 36 -15.64 28.84 6.35
N GLY A 37 -15.36 29.52 7.47
CA GLY A 37 -16.30 29.67 8.59
C GLY A 37 -16.15 28.61 9.68
N PHE A 38 -15.54 27.45 9.38
CA PHE A 38 -15.37 26.35 10.33
C PHE A 38 -13.92 26.18 10.79
N LEU A 39 -12.99 26.28 9.84
CA LEU A 39 -11.55 26.23 10.08
C LEU A 39 -10.88 27.40 9.36
N THR A 40 -9.76 27.88 9.88
CA THR A 40 -8.92 28.83 9.14
C THR A 40 -7.93 28.07 8.29
N ARG A 41 -7.55 28.62 7.12
CA ARG A 41 -6.52 28.05 6.24
C ARG A 41 -5.23 27.72 6.99
N LYS A 42 -4.82 28.60 7.92
CA LYS A 42 -3.64 28.41 8.77
C LYS A 42 -3.79 27.24 9.74
N LYS A 43 -4.95 27.11 10.42
CA LYS A 43 -5.22 25.98 11.32
C LYS A 43 -5.27 24.66 10.56
N PHE A 44 -5.95 24.62 9.42
CA PHE A 44 -6.07 23.42 8.59
C PHE A 44 -4.69 22.94 8.11
N ARG A 45 -3.90 23.85 7.52
CA ARG A 45 -2.53 23.52 7.07
C ARG A 45 -1.64 23.07 8.22
N GLY A 46 -1.71 23.74 9.37
CA GLY A 46 -0.91 23.36 10.55
C GLY A 46 -1.26 21.95 11.07
N ARG A 47 -2.52 21.53 10.99
CA ARG A 47 -2.92 20.17 11.36
C ARG A 47 -2.50 19.13 10.35
N LEU A 48 -2.62 19.44 9.06
CA LEU A 48 -2.16 18.54 8.01
C LEU A 48 -0.65 18.31 8.13
N GLU A 49 0.12 19.36 8.44
CA GLU A 49 1.55 19.28 8.73
C GLU A 49 1.83 18.39 9.96
N GLU A 50 1.12 18.60 11.07
CA GLU A 50 1.30 17.80 12.29
C GLU A 50 0.93 16.32 12.08
N ILE A 51 -0.14 16.05 11.32
CA ILE A 51 -0.52 14.71 10.85
C ILE A 51 0.62 14.10 10.04
N ASN A 52 1.14 14.83 9.04
CA ASN A 52 2.21 14.36 8.17
C ASN A 52 3.50 14.07 8.96
N GLN A 53 3.85 14.90 9.94
CA GLN A 53 4.97 14.64 10.85
C GLN A 53 4.78 13.38 11.70
N HIS A 54 3.56 13.09 12.16
CA HIS A 54 3.28 11.89 12.95
C HIS A 54 3.37 10.60 12.11
N ILE A 55 2.98 10.65 10.83
CA ILE A 55 3.00 9.47 9.96
C ILE A 55 4.37 9.20 9.34
N ILE A 56 5.25 10.21 9.20
CA ILE A 56 6.64 10.01 8.74
C ILE A 56 7.36 8.96 9.62
N ASN A 57 7.04 8.93 10.92
CA ASN A 57 7.62 7.97 11.86
C ASN A 57 6.96 6.57 11.80
N VAL A 58 5.82 6.44 11.13
CA VAL A 58 5.07 5.18 10.99
C VAL A 58 4.63 4.99 9.53
N PRO A 59 5.57 4.83 8.59
CA PRO A 59 5.27 4.69 7.17
C PRO A 59 4.50 3.38 6.90
N LEU A 60 3.47 3.47 6.07
CA LEU A 60 2.76 2.29 5.58
C LEU A 60 3.65 1.49 4.63
N ILE A 61 3.47 0.17 4.62
CA ILE A 61 4.19 -0.69 3.67
C ILE A 61 3.51 -0.56 2.31
N SER A 62 4.26 -0.04 1.33
CA SER A 62 3.74 0.13 -0.02
C SER A 62 3.37 -1.20 -0.66
N ARG A 63 2.35 -1.16 -1.53
CA ARG A 63 1.93 -2.29 -2.37
C ARG A 63 3.07 -2.89 -3.21
N ARG A 64 4.13 -2.13 -3.47
CA ARG A 64 5.28 -2.55 -4.29
C ARG A 64 6.16 -3.60 -3.59
N ILE A 65 6.11 -3.74 -2.26
CA ILE A 65 6.80 -4.83 -1.55
C ILE A 65 6.24 -6.21 -1.94
N ASN A 66 4.94 -6.31 -2.22
CA ASN A 66 4.34 -7.55 -2.77
C ASN A 66 4.82 -7.87 -4.19
N SER A 67 5.16 -6.84 -4.99
CA SER A 67 5.77 -7.04 -6.31
C SER A 67 7.23 -7.46 -6.19
N PHE A 68 7.97 -6.91 -5.22
CA PHE A 68 9.36 -7.30 -4.95
C PHE A 68 9.46 -8.73 -4.45
N THR A 69 8.58 -9.19 -3.57
CA THR A 69 8.56 -10.60 -3.11
C THR A 69 8.32 -11.58 -4.26
N ASN A 70 7.49 -11.20 -5.24
CA ASN A 70 7.33 -12.00 -6.46
C ASN A 70 8.55 -11.90 -7.39
N TRP A 71 9.20 -10.73 -7.50
CA TRP A 71 10.40 -10.55 -8.31
C TRP A 71 11.63 -11.27 -7.73
N SER A 72 11.83 -11.18 -6.42
CA SER A 72 12.89 -11.89 -5.70
C SER A 72 12.73 -13.38 -5.92
N TYR A 73 11.50 -13.92 -5.84
CA TYR A 73 11.20 -15.31 -6.16
C TYR A 73 11.50 -15.68 -7.62
N GLY A 74 11.17 -14.80 -8.57
CA GLY A 74 11.54 -14.98 -9.99
C GLY A 74 13.05 -15.07 -10.19
N ILE A 75 13.82 -14.25 -9.48
CA ILE A 75 15.29 -14.31 -9.52
C ILE A 75 15.80 -15.60 -8.86
N THR A 76 15.30 -15.97 -7.67
CA THR A 76 15.73 -17.20 -7.02
C THR A 76 15.43 -18.42 -7.87
N THR A 77 14.25 -18.50 -8.48
CA THR A 77 13.89 -19.61 -9.38
C THR A 77 14.78 -19.69 -10.61
N VAL A 78 15.12 -18.56 -11.25
CA VAL A 78 16.08 -18.54 -12.38
C VAL A 78 17.48 -19.00 -11.95
N ILE A 79 17.97 -18.55 -10.79
CA ILE A 79 19.26 -18.99 -10.24
C ILE A 79 19.25 -20.50 -9.95
N MET A 80 18.13 -21.01 -9.43
CA MET A 80 17.95 -22.45 -9.14
C MET A 80 17.97 -23.28 -10.41
N PHE A 81 17.29 -22.84 -11.48
CA PHE A 81 17.38 -23.47 -12.79
C PHE A 81 18.81 -23.47 -13.34
N ALA A 82 19.56 -22.37 -13.16
CA ALA A 82 20.96 -22.30 -13.58
C ALA A 82 21.86 -23.28 -12.81
N ILE A 83 21.65 -23.44 -11.50
CA ILE A 83 22.39 -24.41 -10.67
C ILE A 83 22.08 -25.85 -11.08
N VAL A 84 20.81 -26.20 -11.28
CA VAL A 84 20.39 -27.54 -11.73
C VAL A 84 20.93 -27.86 -13.13
N PHE A 85 20.89 -26.88 -14.04
CA PHE A 85 21.44 -27.06 -15.39
C PHE A 85 22.97 -27.24 -15.37
N GLY A 86 23.67 -26.52 -14.48
CA GLY A 86 25.12 -26.67 -14.28
C GLY A 86 25.55 -28.00 -13.65
N THR A 87 24.73 -28.59 -12.77
CA THR A 87 25.02 -29.92 -12.20
C THR A 87 24.71 -31.06 -13.17
N LEU A 88 23.67 -30.90 -14.00
CA LEU A 88 23.37 -31.85 -15.09
C LEU A 88 24.45 -31.85 -16.19
N SER A 89 25.03 -30.69 -16.51
CA SER A 89 26.07 -30.58 -17.55
C SER A 89 27.45 -31.10 -17.13
N THR A 90 27.71 -31.23 -15.83
CA THR A 90 29.00 -31.70 -15.26
C THR A 90 29.02 -33.21 -14.95
N GLY A 91 27.97 -33.96 -15.30
CA GLY A 91 27.96 -35.43 -15.22
C GLY A 91 27.66 -36.02 -13.83
N PHE A 92 27.16 -35.21 -12.88
CA PHE A 92 26.66 -35.69 -11.57
C PHE A 92 25.29 -36.38 -11.75
N SER A 93 25.31 -37.60 -12.29
CA SER A 93 24.11 -38.28 -12.82
C SER A 93 23.29 -39.09 -11.81
N SER A 94 23.77 -39.34 -10.58
CA SER A 94 23.08 -40.26 -9.64
C SER A 94 22.20 -39.59 -8.57
N THR A 95 22.30 -38.28 -8.36
CA THR A 95 21.52 -37.56 -7.33
C THR A 95 20.75 -36.33 -7.86
N GLY A 96 20.94 -35.97 -9.13
CA GLY A 96 20.38 -34.75 -9.76
C GLY A 96 18.86 -34.55 -9.59
N PRO A 97 18.01 -35.58 -9.75
CA PRO A 97 16.56 -35.43 -9.58
C PRO A 97 16.16 -35.15 -8.12
N ILE A 98 16.80 -35.82 -7.17
CA ILE A 98 16.51 -35.68 -5.73
C ILE A 98 16.94 -34.30 -5.24
N VAL A 99 18.12 -33.83 -5.67
CA VAL A 99 18.62 -32.50 -5.33
C VAL A 99 17.68 -31.42 -5.87
N SER A 100 17.17 -31.57 -7.10
CA SER A 100 16.23 -30.61 -7.72
C SER A 100 14.91 -30.52 -6.96
N ILE A 101 14.33 -31.67 -6.57
CA ILE A 101 13.07 -31.73 -5.80
C ILE A 101 13.24 -31.07 -4.42
N VAL A 102 14.35 -31.34 -3.72
CA VAL A 102 14.63 -30.75 -2.40
C VAL A 102 14.81 -29.23 -2.50
N LEU A 103 15.53 -28.76 -3.52
CA LEU A 103 15.72 -27.34 -3.77
C LEU A 103 14.39 -26.62 -4.05
N GLU A 104 13.56 -27.18 -4.93
CA GLU A 104 12.26 -26.60 -5.28
C GLU A 104 11.31 -26.53 -4.07
N LEU A 105 11.32 -27.57 -3.24
CA LEU A 105 10.58 -27.60 -1.98
C LEU A 105 11.05 -26.50 -1.01
N LEU A 106 12.37 -26.34 -0.83
CA LEU A 106 12.95 -25.30 0.02
C LEU A 106 12.64 -23.89 -0.49
N ALA A 107 12.69 -23.67 -1.81
CA ALA A 107 12.34 -22.39 -2.42
C ALA A 107 10.85 -22.06 -2.25
N SER A 108 9.97 -23.07 -2.38
CA SER A 108 8.53 -22.92 -2.14
C SER A 108 8.26 -22.55 -0.68
N ILE A 109 8.83 -23.28 0.28
CA ILE A 109 8.71 -22.99 1.72
C ILE A 109 9.23 -21.59 2.03
N GLY A 110 10.40 -21.22 1.49
CA GLY A 110 10.98 -19.90 1.64
C GLY A 110 10.07 -18.78 1.12
N TYR A 111 9.43 -18.98 -0.04
CA TYR A 111 8.46 -18.03 -0.60
C TYR A 111 7.29 -17.79 0.35
N PHE A 112 6.67 -18.85 0.86
CA PHE A 112 5.55 -18.72 1.79
C PHE A 112 5.97 -18.08 3.10
N ALA A 113 7.14 -18.41 3.63
CA ALA A 113 7.69 -17.80 4.84
C ALA A 113 7.91 -16.30 4.67
N VAL A 114 8.58 -15.88 3.60
CA VAL A 114 8.82 -14.46 3.31
C VAL A 114 7.50 -13.71 3.12
N LYS A 115 6.55 -14.30 2.38
CA LYS A 115 5.22 -13.71 2.17
C LYS A 115 4.46 -13.55 3.49
N ALA A 116 4.55 -14.52 4.40
CA ALA A 116 3.92 -14.46 5.71
C ALA A 116 4.54 -13.36 6.58
N ILE A 117 5.88 -13.24 6.60
CA ILE A 117 6.59 -12.18 7.33
C ILE A 117 6.20 -10.80 6.81
N VAL A 118 6.20 -10.61 5.48
CA VAL A 118 5.79 -9.33 4.86
C VAL A 118 4.36 -8.97 5.23
N LYS A 119 3.45 -9.95 5.22
CA LYS A 119 2.05 -9.73 5.62
C LYS A 119 1.96 -9.31 7.10
N ASP A 120 2.62 -10.02 8.01
CA ASP A 120 2.59 -9.70 9.44
C ASP A 120 3.17 -8.30 9.73
N VAL A 121 4.31 -7.96 9.12
CA VAL A 121 4.91 -6.62 9.30
C VAL A 121 4.00 -5.53 8.75
N ARG A 122 3.35 -5.74 7.60
CA ARG A 122 2.38 -4.80 7.03
C ARG A 122 1.19 -4.60 7.95
N ASP A 123 0.61 -5.68 8.46
CA ASP A 123 -0.57 -5.62 9.31
C ASP A 123 -0.24 -4.96 10.67
N ARG A 124 0.94 -5.24 11.24
CA ARG A 124 1.44 -4.55 12.45
C ARG A 124 1.64 -3.05 12.22
N ARG A 125 2.23 -2.65 11.10
CA ARG A 125 2.43 -1.24 10.78
C ARG A 125 1.14 -0.51 10.48
N ALA A 126 0.19 -1.13 9.78
CA ALA A 126 -1.13 -0.56 9.55
C ALA A 126 -1.89 -0.34 10.88
N LYS A 127 -1.78 -1.28 11.82
CA LYS A 127 -2.31 -1.11 13.19
C LYS A 127 -1.63 0.04 13.93
N LEU A 128 -0.30 0.12 13.88
CA LEU A 128 0.45 1.20 14.54
C LEU A 128 0.08 2.57 13.95
N PHE A 129 0.04 2.67 12.62
CA PHE A 129 -0.38 3.87 11.89
C PHE A 129 -1.79 4.31 12.32
N THR A 130 -2.74 3.37 12.31
CA THR A 130 -4.13 3.60 12.70
C THR A 130 -4.22 4.10 14.14
N LYS A 131 -3.50 3.46 15.07
CA LYS A 131 -3.49 3.83 16.48
C LYS A 131 -2.90 5.23 16.70
N THR A 132 -1.76 5.52 16.09
CA THR A 132 -1.09 6.82 16.21
C THR A 132 -1.97 7.93 15.68
N LEU A 133 -2.53 7.75 14.48
CA LEU A 133 -3.36 8.77 13.85
C LEU A 133 -4.68 8.96 14.60
N ASN A 134 -5.39 7.88 14.98
CA ASN A 134 -6.62 8.00 15.76
C ASN A 134 -6.41 8.73 17.10
N THR A 135 -5.25 8.55 17.74
CA THR A 135 -4.92 9.27 18.97
C THR A 135 -4.77 10.78 18.72
N LEU A 136 -4.16 11.17 17.59
CA LEU A 136 -4.05 12.57 17.17
C LEU A 136 -5.42 13.15 16.80
N LEU A 137 -6.19 12.45 15.96
CA LEU A 137 -7.51 12.91 15.52
C LEU A 137 -8.49 13.05 16.69
N LYS A 138 -8.44 12.14 17.68
CA LYS A 138 -9.24 12.27 18.91
C LYS A 138 -8.94 13.58 19.66
N ARG A 139 -7.66 13.99 19.73
CA ARG A 139 -7.26 15.27 20.35
C ARG A 139 -7.80 16.47 19.58
N TYR A 140 -7.88 16.41 18.25
CA TYR A 140 -8.53 17.45 17.45
C TYR A 140 -10.03 17.49 17.69
N ASN A 141 -10.69 16.32 17.66
CA ASN A 141 -12.13 16.22 17.88
C ASN A 141 -12.54 16.77 19.24
N THR A 142 -11.77 16.56 20.31
CA THR A 142 -12.06 17.17 21.62
C THR A 142 -11.95 18.70 21.61
N LYS A 143 -11.07 19.27 20.78
CA LYS A 143 -10.86 20.73 20.70
C LYS A 143 -11.85 21.43 19.76
N ASP A 144 -12.30 20.74 18.72
CA ASP A 144 -13.15 21.32 17.67
C ASP A 144 -14.61 20.88 17.75
N TYR A 145 -14.95 20.04 18.72
CA TYR A 145 -16.33 19.66 18.95
C TYR A 145 -17.19 20.89 19.27
N PRO A 146 -18.40 21.02 18.71
CA PRO A 146 -19.08 20.11 17.76
C PRO A 146 -18.84 20.43 16.28
N ILE A 147 -18.02 21.43 15.98
CA ILE A 147 -17.87 22.06 14.66
C ILE A 147 -17.24 21.10 13.64
N ALA A 148 -16.21 20.37 14.03
CA ALA A 148 -15.45 19.50 13.11
C ALA A 148 -15.06 18.16 13.76
N ASN A 149 -15.20 17.08 12.98
CA ASN A 149 -14.91 15.72 13.39
C ASN A 149 -13.99 15.03 12.37
N TRP A 150 -12.79 14.70 12.80
CA TRP A 150 -11.75 14.04 12.03
C TRP A 150 -11.80 12.53 12.25
N LYS A 151 -11.83 11.77 11.17
CA LYS A 151 -11.88 10.30 11.18
C LYS A 151 -10.86 9.74 10.20
N LEU A 152 -10.20 8.64 10.59
CA LEU A 152 -9.40 7.83 9.66
C LEU A 152 -10.28 6.69 9.13
N VAL A 153 -10.31 6.53 7.80
CA VAL A 153 -11.04 5.45 7.12
C VAL A 153 -10.10 4.74 6.16
N TRP A 154 -10.20 3.42 6.11
CA TRP A 154 -9.54 2.60 5.11
C TRP A 154 -10.54 2.30 3.98
N ARG A 155 -10.23 2.71 2.76
CA ARG A 155 -11.08 2.44 1.59
C ARG A 155 -10.35 1.62 0.55
N SER A 156 -11.08 0.70 -0.07
CA SER A 156 -10.62 0.05 -1.31
C SER A 156 -10.86 0.98 -2.49
N VAL A 157 -9.78 1.50 -3.06
CA VAL A 157 -9.79 2.37 -4.24
C VAL A 157 -9.34 1.57 -5.46
N MET A 158 -10.06 1.70 -6.57
CA MET A 158 -9.66 1.09 -7.83
C MET A 158 -8.46 1.83 -8.40
N THR A 159 -7.38 1.11 -8.73
CA THR A 159 -6.14 1.74 -9.23
C THR A 159 -6.03 1.68 -10.74
N HIS A 160 -6.25 0.51 -11.33
CA HIS A 160 -6.12 0.28 -12.77
C HIS A 160 -6.86 -1.01 -13.15
N TYR A 161 -7.12 -1.19 -14.44
CA TYR A 161 -7.55 -2.46 -15.01
C TYR A 161 -6.34 -3.29 -15.42
N ASP A 162 -6.35 -4.57 -15.06
CA ASP A 162 -5.47 -5.59 -15.61
C ASP A 162 -6.11 -6.12 -16.89
N LEU A 163 -5.50 -5.81 -18.03
CA LEU A 163 -6.00 -6.17 -19.35
C LEU A 163 -5.23 -7.36 -19.87
N LYS A 164 -5.92 -8.48 -20.07
CA LYS A 164 -5.38 -9.67 -20.74
C LYS A 164 -6.06 -9.81 -22.09
N MET A 165 -5.29 -9.66 -23.16
CA MET A 165 -5.74 -9.93 -24.52
C MET A 165 -5.09 -11.21 -25.01
N SER A 166 -5.90 -12.08 -25.63
CA SER A 166 -5.45 -13.26 -26.33
C SER A 166 -6.05 -13.25 -27.73
N SER A 167 -5.20 -13.43 -28.74
CA SER A 167 -5.63 -13.72 -30.10
C SER A 167 -5.69 -15.23 -30.27
N THR A 168 -6.82 -15.77 -30.71
CA THR A 168 -6.88 -17.14 -31.24
C THR A 168 -6.31 -17.17 -32.66
N SER A 169 -5.90 -18.36 -33.12
CA SER A 169 -5.37 -18.61 -34.48
C SER A 169 -6.31 -18.15 -35.60
N ASP A 170 -7.60 -18.06 -35.30
CA ASP A 170 -8.68 -17.78 -36.26
C ASP A 170 -8.94 -16.27 -36.41
N GLY A 171 -8.05 -15.42 -35.88
CA GLY A 171 -8.14 -13.95 -35.97
C GLY A 171 -9.10 -13.31 -34.95
N ASN A 172 -9.75 -14.10 -34.10
CA ASN A 172 -10.60 -13.58 -33.03
C ASN A 172 -9.76 -13.07 -31.84
N ILE A 173 -10.02 -11.83 -31.45
CA ILE A 173 -9.39 -11.20 -30.28
C ILE A 173 -10.38 -11.30 -29.11
N SER A 174 -10.01 -12.06 -28.08
CA SER A 174 -10.75 -12.09 -26.81
C SER A 174 -9.96 -11.35 -25.73
N GLY A 175 -10.65 -10.54 -24.95
CA GLY A 175 -10.05 -9.72 -23.90
C GLY A 175 -10.75 -9.91 -22.57
N LYS A 176 -9.99 -9.99 -21.48
CA LYS A 176 -10.49 -9.92 -20.11
C LYS A 176 -9.93 -8.68 -19.42
N ALA A 177 -10.82 -7.80 -18.97
CA ALA A 177 -10.49 -6.68 -18.10
C ALA A 177 -10.83 -7.05 -16.66
N THR A 178 -9.84 -7.03 -15.76
CA THR A 178 -10.05 -7.30 -14.33
C THR A 178 -9.67 -6.05 -13.53
N PRO A 179 -10.61 -5.40 -12.81
CA PRO A 179 -10.27 -4.24 -11.98
C PRO A 179 -9.33 -4.66 -10.84
N LYS A 180 -8.32 -3.84 -10.56
CA LYS A 180 -7.42 -4.01 -9.42
C LYS A 180 -7.71 -2.92 -8.38
N TYR A 181 -7.84 -3.36 -7.14
CA TYR A 181 -8.09 -2.48 -5.99
C TYR A 181 -6.86 -2.41 -5.08
N ILE A 182 -6.73 -1.30 -4.36
CA ILE A 182 -5.79 -1.10 -3.26
C ILE A 182 -6.54 -0.57 -2.05
N GLU A 183 -6.15 -0.99 -0.85
CA GLU A 183 -6.57 -0.29 0.37
C GLU A 183 -5.74 0.97 0.55
N GLN A 184 -6.42 2.10 0.71
CA GLN A 184 -5.83 3.41 0.93
C GLN A 184 -6.37 3.99 2.24
N ALA A 185 -5.50 4.66 2.99
CA ALA A 185 -5.89 5.42 4.16
C ALA A 185 -6.40 6.81 3.73
N GLU A 186 -7.54 7.21 4.25
CA GLU A 186 -8.16 8.51 4.02
C GLU A 186 -8.53 9.16 5.34
N ILE A 187 -8.30 10.47 5.45
CA ILE A 187 -8.86 11.26 6.55
C ILE A 187 -10.15 11.90 6.05
N ILE A 188 -11.24 11.62 6.76
CA ILE A 188 -12.53 12.28 6.56
C ILE A 188 -12.67 13.37 7.62
N LEU A 189 -12.85 14.60 7.17
CA LEU A 189 -13.23 15.73 8.02
C LEU A 189 -14.71 16.01 7.81
N GLU A 190 -15.51 15.68 8.82
CA GLU A 190 -16.94 15.97 8.86
C GLU A 190 -17.16 17.31 9.54
N ILE A 191 -17.93 18.18 8.91
CA ILE A 191 -18.23 19.51 9.41
C ILE A 191 -19.72 19.59 9.68
N HIS A 192 -20.05 19.88 10.94
CA HIS A 192 -21.42 20.10 11.36
C HIS A 192 -21.72 21.59 11.27
N ASP A 193 -22.75 21.91 10.47
CA ASP A 193 -23.23 23.28 10.36
C ASP A 193 -24.26 23.50 11.48
N THR A 194 -23.81 24.08 12.59
CA THR A 194 -24.70 24.43 13.71
C THR A 194 -25.58 25.64 13.41
N LEU A 195 -25.48 26.26 12.22
CA LEU A 195 -26.30 27.40 11.78
C LEU A 195 -27.38 27.01 10.77
N SER A 196 -27.48 25.75 10.36
CA SER A 196 -28.55 25.30 9.44
C SER A 196 -29.93 25.12 10.11
N ASP A 197 -30.00 25.23 11.44
CA ASP A 197 -31.22 25.07 12.23
C ASP A 197 -31.81 26.43 12.72
N LEU A 198 -31.35 27.55 12.17
CA LEU A 198 -31.86 28.90 12.46
C LEU A 198 -32.49 29.56 11.22
#